data_AF-A0A3A0CVR2-F1
#
_entry.id   AF-A0A3A0CVR2-F1
#
_cell.length_a   1.000
_cell.length_b   1.000
_cell.length_c   1.000
_cell.angle_alpha   90.00
_cell.angle_beta   90.00
_cell.angle_gamma   90.00
#
_symmetry.space_group_name_H-M   'P 1'
#
loop_
_entity.id
_entity.type
_entity.pdbx_description
1 polymer ?
#
loop_
_entity_poly.entity_id
_entity_poly.type
_entity_poly.pdbx_seq_one_letter_code
_entity_poly.pdbx_strand_id
1 'polypeptide(L)'
;MNRPILIDVSQVVARLEAAPRVIITTHTRADGDAIGSAAGLARLLAARGASVAVMLHEPALERYAFLTATQPCEVWEESGIAARLKACDLLVIVDTCATMQLGMLPAALAEARVATVAMDHHVTRDPVANEAWIDERAAACAQMIAELCDAAGWAMPPDVATLLFSGLATDTGWYRFSNADARVFETAARLVARGARPSELYERLYLNEPMARARLLGEVLSSFELLAGGRLAVIRVTQAMLQRSGATRAMTEDLINEPQRVGSVVACVLAVEPAPGEPVRVSLRSKRDVNVATIAARFGGGGHERAAGVRMEGPFEEVIEQVTNAVCRALEATATAGESA
;
A
#
# COMPACT_ATOMS: atom_id res chain seq x y z
N MET A 1 17.87 -15.72 11.07
CA MET A 1 18.06 -16.38 9.75
C MET A 1 19.11 -15.59 8.97
N ASN A 2 19.83 -16.22 8.04
CA ASN A 2 20.69 -15.51 7.09
C ASN A 2 19.83 -14.87 6.00
N ARG A 3 20.41 -13.94 5.21
CA ARG A 3 19.75 -13.42 4.01
C ARG A 3 19.28 -14.57 3.10
N PRO A 4 18.15 -14.42 2.40
CA PRO A 4 17.62 -15.46 1.54
C PRO A 4 18.57 -15.78 0.40
N ILE A 5 18.58 -17.04 -0.05
CA ILE A 5 19.22 -17.46 -1.29
C ILE A 5 18.39 -16.91 -2.45
N LEU A 6 19.01 -16.13 -3.34
CA LEU A 6 18.31 -15.64 -4.51
C LEU A 6 18.11 -16.76 -5.53
N ILE A 7 16.87 -16.90 -6.00
CA ILE A 7 16.47 -17.91 -6.97
C ILE A 7 15.81 -17.26 -8.19
N ASP A 8 15.86 -17.95 -9.33
CA ASP A 8 15.19 -17.52 -10.56
C ASP A 8 13.74 -18.04 -10.66
N VAL A 9 13.01 -17.55 -11.65
CA VAL A 9 11.60 -17.93 -11.89
C VAL A 9 11.41 -19.44 -12.09
N SER A 10 12.36 -20.14 -12.72
CA SER A 10 12.26 -21.59 -12.97
C SER A 10 12.39 -22.36 -11.66
N GLN A 11 13.28 -21.92 -10.79
CA GLN A 11 13.43 -22.48 -9.44
C GLN A 11 12.18 -22.23 -8.60
N VAL A 12 11.59 -21.02 -8.65
CA VAL A 12 10.31 -20.74 -7.95
C VAL A 12 9.22 -21.69 -8.43
N VAL A 13 9.04 -21.84 -9.74
CA VAL A 13 8.06 -22.77 -10.34
C VAL A 13 8.27 -24.19 -9.81
N ALA A 14 9.52 -24.67 -9.79
CA ALA A 14 9.82 -26.01 -9.27
C ALA A 14 9.47 -26.16 -7.78
N ARG A 15 9.66 -25.12 -6.95
CA ARG A 15 9.24 -25.15 -5.52
C ARG A 15 7.72 -25.19 -5.38
N LEU A 16 7.02 -24.39 -6.18
CA LEU A 16 5.57 -24.29 -6.17
C LEU A 16 4.91 -25.60 -6.62
N GLU A 17 5.42 -26.25 -7.68
CA GLU A 17 4.88 -27.50 -8.20
C GLU A 17 5.17 -28.70 -7.29
N ALA A 18 6.26 -28.65 -6.51
CA ALA A 18 6.62 -29.70 -5.56
C ALA A 18 5.82 -29.65 -4.24
N ALA A 19 5.09 -28.57 -3.96
CA ALA A 19 4.43 -28.32 -2.68
C ALA A 19 2.91 -28.54 -2.76
N PRO A 20 2.37 -29.66 -2.23
CA PRO A 20 0.93 -29.92 -2.29
C PRO A 20 0.11 -29.11 -1.27
N ARG A 21 0.72 -28.63 -0.17
CA ARG A 21 0.07 -27.73 0.80
C ARG A 21 0.85 -26.43 0.91
N VAL A 22 0.24 -25.35 0.46
CA VAL A 22 0.87 -24.03 0.41
C VAL A 22 0.10 -23.05 1.28
N ILE A 23 0.83 -22.27 2.07
CA ILE A 23 0.29 -21.05 2.66
C ILE A 23 0.89 -19.87 1.92
N ILE A 24 0.08 -18.87 1.61
CA ILE A 24 0.53 -17.61 1.02
C ILE A 24 0.22 -16.49 2.01
N THR A 25 1.17 -15.60 2.23
CA THR A 25 1.02 -14.43 3.09
C THR A 25 1.72 -13.23 2.48
N THR A 26 1.50 -12.05 3.04
CA THR A 26 2.00 -10.77 2.52
C THR A 26 2.22 -9.79 3.68
N HIS A 27 2.53 -8.53 3.42
CA HIS A 27 2.74 -7.54 4.47
C HIS A 27 1.46 -7.13 5.21
N THR A 28 1.66 -6.62 6.43
CA THR A 28 0.67 -5.86 7.20
C THR A 28 0.09 -4.69 6.41
N ARG A 29 -1.19 -4.37 6.62
CA ARG A 29 -1.93 -3.38 5.81
C ARG A 29 -1.83 -3.69 4.30
N ALA A 30 -2.09 -4.94 3.96
CA ALA A 30 -2.08 -5.44 2.59
C ALA A 30 -2.89 -4.52 1.65
N ASP A 31 -2.25 -4.08 0.57
CA ASP A 31 -2.84 -3.23 -0.44
C ASP A 31 -3.29 -4.03 -1.67
N GLY A 32 -3.49 -3.35 -2.80
CA GLY A 32 -3.97 -3.98 -4.02
C GLY A 32 -2.98 -4.97 -4.62
N ASP A 33 -1.67 -4.71 -4.51
CA ASP A 33 -0.64 -5.62 -5.03
C ASP A 33 -0.48 -6.83 -4.14
N ALA A 34 -0.33 -6.61 -2.83
CA ALA A 34 -0.32 -7.67 -1.83
C ALA A 34 -1.50 -8.64 -1.96
N ILE A 35 -2.73 -8.12 -2.01
CA ILE A 35 -3.95 -8.93 -2.13
C ILE A 35 -4.04 -9.57 -3.51
N GLY A 36 -3.81 -8.81 -4.58
CA GLY A 36 -3.89 -9.31 -5.97
C GLY A 36 -2.88 -10.43 -6.24
N SER A 37 -1.65 -10.25 -5.77
CA SER A 37 -0.56 -11.22 -5.82
C SER A 37 -0.89 -12.48 -5.04
N ALA A 38 -1.25 -12.34 -3.76
CA ALA A 38 -1.53 -13.49 -2.90
C ALA A 38 -2.72 -14.31 -3.41
N ALA A 39 -3.81 -13.62 -3.75
CA ALA A 39 -5.02 -14.25 -4.27
C ALA A 39 -4.81 -14.88 -5.66
N GLY A 40 -4.12 -14.17 -6.55
CA GLY A 40 -3.83 -14.65 -7.90
C GLY A 40 -2.98 -15.91 -7.88
N LEU A 41 -1.89 -15.91 -7.10
CA LEU A 41 -1.05 -17.09 -6.92
C LEU A 41 -1.81 -18.25 -6.28
N ALA A 42 -2.64 -17.99 -5.26
CA ALA A 42 -3.44 -19.03 -4.62
C ALA A 42 -4.34 -19.76 -5.61
N ARG A 43 -5.05 -19.03 -6.47
CA ARG A 43 -5.93 -19.60 -7.49
C ARG A 43 -5.15 -20.37 -8.56
N LEU A 44 -3.99 -19.88 -8.96
CA LEU A 44 -3.10 -20.58 -9.90
C LEU A 44 -2.64 -21.93 -9.35
N LEU A 45 -2.23 -21.98 -8.09
CA LEU A 45 -1.77 -23.20 -7.43
C LEU A 45 -2.94 -24.16 -7.15
N ALA A 46 -4.09 -23.65 -6.71
CA ALA A 46 -5.30 -24.44 -6.50
C ALA A 46 -5.79 -25.11 -7.79
N ALA A 47 -5.75 -24.39 -8.93
CA ALA A 47 -6.06 -24.95 -10.25
C ALA A 47 -5.09 -26.09 -10.68
N ARG A 48 -3.96 -26.24 -10.00
CA ARG A 48 -2.95 -27.29 -10.19
C ARG A 48 -3.01 -28.39 -9.14
N GLY A 49 -4.03 -28.38 -8.29
CA GLY A 49 -4.27 -29.41 -7.29
C GLY A 49 -3.61 -29.20 -5.94
N ALA A 50 -2.93 -28.06 -5.72
CA ALA A 50 -2.43 -27.71 -4.40
C ALA A 50 -3.58 -27.28 -3.47
N SER A 51 -3.48 -27.65 -2.19
CA SER A 51 -4.29 -27.08 -1.12
C SER A 51 -3.64 -25.76 -0.70
N VAL A 52 -4.36 -24.65 -0.86
CA VAL A 52 -3.79 -23.31 -0.63
C VAL A 52 -4.64 -22.51 0.34
N ALA A 53 -3.99 -21.89 1.32
CA ALA A 53 -4.60 -20.88 2.20
C ALA A 53 -3.90 -19.54 2.03
N VAL A 54 -4.67 -18.45 1.93
CA VAL A 54 -4.15 -17.08 1.97
C VAL A 54 -4.38 -16.53 3.37
N MET A 55 -3.29 -16.10 4.02
CA MET A 55 -3.31 -15.61 5.39
C MET A 55 -2.79 -14.17 5.45
N LEU A 56 -3.61 -13.25 5.95
CA LEU A 56 -3.28 -11.84 6.15
C LEU A 56 -3.00 -11.56 7.62
N HIS A 57 -2.32 -10.45 7.90
CA HIS A 57 -2.06 -10.00 9.28
C HIS A 57 -3.22 -9.22 9.89
N GLU A 58 -4.04 -8.58 9.05
CA GLU A 58 -5.25 -7.85 9.42
C GLU A 58 -6.32 -8.11 8.36
N PRO A 59 -7.61 -7.85 8.66
CA PRO A 59 -8.64 -7.84 7.63
C PRO A 59 -8.27 -6.90 6.48
N ALA A 60 -8.49 -7.36 5.24
CA ALA A 60 -8.34 -6.52 4.07
C ALA A 60 -9.26 -5.28 4.16
N LEU A 61 -8.79 -4.15 3.62
CA LEU A 61 -9.62 -2.95 3.55
C LEU A 61 -10.89 -3.23 2.73
N GLU A 62 -12.01 -2.63 3.12
CA GLU A 62 -13.32 -2.82 2.48
C GLU A 62 -13.28 -2.58 0.97
N ARG A 63 -12.47 -1.62 0.50
CA ARG A 63 -12.28 -1.36 -0.94
C ARG A 63 -11.76 -2.56 -1.72
N TYR A 64 -11.12 -3.53 -1.06
CA TYR A 64 -10.62 -4.77 -1.66
C TYR A 64 -11.54 -5.98 -1.41
N ALA A 65 -12.70 -5.81 -0.79
CA ALA A 65 -13.62 -6.90 -0.46
C ALA A 65 -14.04 -7.72 -1.69
N PHE A 66 -14.12 -7.10 -2.87
CA PHE A 66 -14.44 -7.81 -4.10
C PHE A 66 -13.30 -8.73 -4.59
N LEU A 67 -12.04 -8.41 -4.26
CA LEU A 67 -10.88 -9.28 -4.55
C LEU A 67 -10.89 -10.49 -3.60
N THR A 68 -11.10 -10.25 -2.31
CA THR A 68 -11.17 -11.32 -1.30
C THR A 68 -12.42 -12.18 -1.41
N ALA A 69 -13.49 -11.68 -2.04
CA ALA A 69 -14.64 -12.51 -2.43
C ALA A 69 -14.29 -13.51 -3.55
N THR A 70 -13.31 -13.19 -4.41
CA THR A 70 -12.83 -14.09 -5.48
C THR A 70 -11.89 -15.16 -4.94
N GLN A 71 -11.07 -14.81 -3.94
CA GLN A 71 -10.23 -15.74 -3.20
C GLN A 71 -10.30 -15.38 -1.71
N PRO A 72 -11.04 -16.15 -0.90
CA PRO A 72 -11.12 -15.92 0.53
C PRO A 72 -9.73 -15.86 1.17
N CYS A 73 -9.53 -14.84 1.99
CA CYS A 73 -8.32 -14.60 2.75
C CYS A 73 -8.68 -14.69 4.23
N GLU A 74 -7.96 -15.51 4.98
CA GLU A 74 -8.11 -15.63 6.43
C GLU A 74 -7.13 -14.67 7.13
N VAL A 75 -7.40 -14.34 8.38
CA VAL A 75 -6.49 -13.54 9.20
C VAL A 75 -5.75 -14.47 10.15
N TRP A 76 -4.45 -14.24 10.35
CA TRP A 76 -3.66 -15.00 11.32
C TRP A 76 -4.25 -14.86 12.72
N GLU A 77 -4.45 -16.00 13.39
CA GLU A 77 -4.71 -16.06 14.82
C GLU A 77 -3.40 -16.36 15.55
N GLU A 78 -3.11 -15.58 16.59
CA GLU A 78 -1.87 -15.72 17.38
C GLU A 78 -1.76 -17.14 17.97
N SER A 79 -2.87 -17.65 18.51
CA SER A 79 -2.99 -19.02 18.97
C SER A 79 -3.16 -19.99 17.79
N GLY A 80 -2.06 -20.43 17.19
CA GLY A 80 -2.10 -21.51 16.19
C GLY A 80 -1.24 -21.31 14.95
N ILE A 81 -0.64 -20.12 14.78
CA ILE A 81 0.24 -19.82 13.65
C ILE A 81 1.33 -20.87 13.44
N ALA A 82 2.06 -21.26 14.51
CA ALA A 82 3.14 -22.24 14.42
C ALA A 82 2.62 -23.65 14.03
N ALA A 83 1.45 -24.05 14.53
CA ALA A 83 0.85 -25.33 14.18
C ALA A 83 0.40 -25.35 12.72
N ARG A 84 -0.20 -24.26 12.23
CA ARG A 84 -0.63 -24.12 10.84
C ARG A 84 0.56 -24.11 9.88
N LEU A 85 1.63 -23.41 10.22
CA LEU A 85 2.89 -23.40 9.45
C LEU A 85 3.56 -24.79 9.41
N LYS A 86 3.57 -25.54 10.52
CA LYS A 86 4.09 -26.92 10.55
C LYS A 86 3.27 -27.89 9.67
N ALA A 87 2.03 -27.54 9.36
CA ALA A 87 1.11 -28.36 8.57
C ALA A 87 1.17 -28.07 7.06
N CYS A 88 1.89 -27.05 6.60
CA CYS A 88 2.11 -26.82 5.17
C CYS A 88 3.52 -27.25 4.74
N ASP A 89 3.67 -27.48 3.43
CA ASP A 89 4.94 -27.89 2.82
C ASP A 89 5.77 -26.67 2.40
N LEU A 90 5.10 -25.56 2.08
CA LEU A 90 5.70 -24.31 1.66
C LEU A 90 4.90 -23.12 2.19
N LEU A 91 5.60 -22.12 2.73
CA LEU A 91 5.07 -20.78 2.92
C LEU A 91 5.63 -19.86 1.83
N VAL A 92 4.74 -19.20 1.08
CA VAL A 92 5.10 -18.17 0.11
C VAL A 92 4.79 -16.80 0.70
N ILE A 93 5.78 -15.92 0.74
CA ILE A 93 5.63 -14.52 1.16
C ILE A 93 5.66 -13.67 -0.10
N VAL A 94 4.58 -12.99 -0.40
CA VAL A 94 4.49 -12.11 -1.58
C VAL A 94 4.53 -10.65 -1.18
N ASP A 95 5.16 -9.83 -2.02
CA ASP A 95 5.17 -8.37 -1.94
C ASP A 95 5.87 -7.79 -0.70
N THR A 96 6.71 -8.59 -0.03
CA THR A 96 7.58 -8.08 1.02
C THR A 96 8.74 -9.00 1.33
N CYS A 97 9.89 -8.37 1.56
CA CYS A 97 11.06 -8.96 2.20
C CYS A 97 11.49 -8.15 3.43
N ALA A 98 10.57 -7.48 4.12
CA ALA A 98 10.86 -6.69 5.32
C ALA A 98 10.28 -7.35 6.57
N THR A 99 11.12 -7.67 7.56
CA THR A 99 10.69 -8.39 8.78
C THR A 99 9.63 -7.60 9.56
N MET A 100 9.80 -6.28 9.61
CA MET A 100 8.90 -5.34 10.29
C MET A 100 7.48 -5.35 9.73
N GLN A 101 7.30 -5.79 8.48
CA GLN A 101 6.02 -5.83 7.80
C GLN A 101 5.24 -7.14 8.03
N LEU A 102 5.84 -8.15 8.66
CA LEU A 102 5.26 -9.49 8.83
C LEU A 102 4.64 -9.74 10.21
N GLY A 103 4.45 -8.69 11.02
CA GLY A 103 3.82 -8.79 12.34
C GLY A 103 4.42 -9.88 13.22
N MET A 104 3.60 -10.84 13.64
CA MET A 104 3.98 -11.95 14.54
C MET A 104 4.64 -13.16 13.84
N LEU A 105 4.63 -13.19 12.50
CA LEU A 105 5.10 -14.34 11.72
C LEU A 105 6.59 -14.68 11.91
N PRO A 106 7.53 -13.73 12.05
CA PRO A 106 8.96 -14.05 12.23
C PRO A 106 9.24 -14.94 13.44
N ALA A 107 8.52 -14.73 14.56
CA ALA A 107 8.67 -15.55 15.76
C ALA A 107 8.14 -16.98 15.52
N ALA A 108 6.99 -17.11 14.86
CA ALA A 108 6.39 -18.41 14.54
C ALA A 108 7.21 -19.22 13.53
N LEU A 109 7.83 -18.57 12.55
CA LEU A 109 8.69 -19.21 11.56
C LEU A 109 9.89 -19.92 12.18
N ALA A 110 10.51 -19.31 13.19
CA ALA A 110 11.63 -19.90 13.91
C ALA A 110 11.27 -21.23 14.59
N GLU A 111 10.02 -21.37 15.04
CA GLU A 111 9.50 -22.58 15.67
C GLU A 111 9.07 -23.64 14.64
N ALA A 112 8.41 -23.22 13.56
CA ALA A 112 7.80 -24.13 12.58
C ALA A 112 8.82 -24.81 11.66
N ARG A 113 9.92 -24.11 11.31
CA ARG A 113 10.96 -24.60 10.38
C ARG A 113 10.42 -25.07 9.02
N VAL A 114 9.35 -24.43 8.55
CA VAL A 114 8.76 -24.68 7.23
C VAL A 114 9.65 -24.08 6.12
N ALA A 115 9.65 -24.69 4.94
CA ALA A 115 10.30 -24.10 3.78
C ALA A 115 9.60 -22.79 3.40
N THR A 116 10.40 -21.77 3.04
CA THR A 116 9.89 -20.43 2.73
C THR A 116 10.48 -19.89 1.44
N VAL A 117 9.62 -19.34 0.57
CA VAL A 117 9.99 -18.62 -0.64
C VAL A 117 9.37 -17.23 -0.59
N ALA A 118 10.18 -16.18 -0.79
CA ALA A 118 9.66 -14.83 -0.99
C ALA A 118 9.61 -14.46 -2.49
N MET A 119 8.59 -13.71 -2.89
CA MET A 119 8.45 -13.08 -4.21
C MET A 119 8.21 -11.60 -3.99
N ASP A 120 9.16 -10.74 -4.35
CA ASP A 120 9.10 -9.33 -3.98
C ASP A 120 9.84 -8.45 -4.99
N HIS A 121 9.35 -7.22 -5.20
CA HIS A 121 9.94 -6.23 -6.10
C HIS A 121 10.59 -5.05 -5.34
N HIS A 122 10.46 -5.00 -4.01
CA HIS A 122 11.15 -4.00 -3.19
C HIS A 122 12.66 -4.23 -3.14
N VAL A 123 13.43 -3.25 -2.66
CA VAL A 123 14.90 -3.37 -2.49
C VAL A 123 15.31 -4.09 -1.19
N THR A 124 14.39 -4.23 -0.24
CA THR A 124 14.67 -4.78 1.10
C THR A 124 14.94 -6.28 1.05
N ARG A 125 15.92 -6.78 1.82
CA ARG A 125 16.35 -8.19 1.81
C ARG A 125 16.53 -8.73 3.22
N ASP A 126 15.54 -8.52 4.09
CA ASP A 126 15.59 -9.06 5.44
C ASP A 126 15.49 -10.60 5.39
N PRO A 127 15.98 -11.29 6.43
CA PRO A 127 15.99 -12.75 6.47
C PRO A 127 14.61 -13.33 6.84
N VAL A 128 13.61 -13.08 6.00
CA VAL A 128 12.21 -13.50 6.18
C VAL A 128 11.87 -14.83 5.51
N ALA A 129 12.68 -15.27 4.55
CA ALA A 129 12.52 -16.52 3.80
C ALA A 129 13.87 -17.23 3.60
N ASN A 130 13.82 -18.53 3.28
CA ASN A 130 15.00 -19.33 2.95
C ASN A 130 15.50 -19.01 1.54
N GLU A 131 14.57 -18.91 0.59
CA GLU A 131 14.81 -18.56 -0.81
C GLU A 131 13.97 -17.32 -1.17
N ALA A 132 14.44 -16.52 -2.12
CA ALA A 132 13.70 -15.36 -2.61
C ALA A 132 13.91 -15.13 -4.10
N TRP A 133 12.82 -14.92 -4.84
CA TRP A 133 12.87 -14.39 -6.19
C TRP A 133 12.53 -12.91 -6.16
N ILE A 134 13.49 -12.09 -6.57
CA ILE A 134 13.36 -10.65 -6.53
C ILE A 134 13.60 -10.04 -7.90
N ASP A 135 12.70 -9.14 -8.29
CA ASP A 135 12.91 -8.23 -9.41
C ASP A 135 12.61 -6.77 -9.05
N GLU A 136 13.66 -6.00 -8.72
CA GLU A 136 13.56 -4.56 -8.40
C GLU A 136 13.12 -3.68 -9.58
N ARG A 137 13.07 -4.23 -10.79
CA ARG A 137 12.58 -3.53 -11.98
C ARG A 137 11.11 -3.84 -12.28
N ALA A 138 10.52 -4.81 -11.58
CA ALA A 138 9.08 -5.03 -11.67
C ALA A 138 8.36 -3.89 -10.94
N ALA A 139 7.27 -3.41 -11.53
CA ALA A 139 6.47 -2.34 -10.92
C ALA A 139 5.50 -2.85 -9.86
N ALA A 140 5.35 -4.18 -9.73
CA ALA A 140 4.45 -4.85 -8.80
C ALA A 140 4.86 -6.33 -8.68
N CYS A 141 4.66 -6.94 -7.51
CA CYS A 141 4.73 -8.39 -7.33
C CYS A 141 3.72 -9.12 -8.24
N ALA A 142 2.55 -8.53 -8.51
CA ALA A 142 1.57 -9.11 -9.43
C ALA A 142 2.10 -9.23 -10.86
N GLN A 143 2.99 -8.32 -11.27
CA GLN A 143 3.70 -8.40 -12.55
C GLN A 143 4.59 -9.65 -12.59
N MET A 144 5.36 -9.89 -11.52
CA MET A 144 6.23 -11.05 -11.41
C MET A 144 5.43 -12.35 -11.48
N ILE A 145 4.27 -12.44 -10.82
CA ILE A 145 3.41 -13.63 -10.88
C ILE A 145 2.82 -13.83 -12.29
N ALA A 146 2.48 -12.76 -13.01
CA ALA A 146 2.02 -12.88 -14.39
C ALA A 146 3.12 -13.47 -15.30
N GLU A 147 4.36 -13.04 -15.13
CA GLU A 147 5.51 -13.54 -15.88
C GLU A 147 5.92 -14.96 -15.45
N LEU A 148 5.74 -15.31 -14.17
CA LEU A 148 5.87 -16.67 -13.70
C LEU A 148 4.92 -17.60 -14.43
N CYS A 149 3.67 -17.16 -14.68
CA CYS A 149 2.73 -17.95 -15.47
C CYS A 149 3.26 -18.19 -16.89
N ASP A 150 3.83 -17.16 -17.51
CA ASP A 150 4.37 -17.24 -18.86
C ASP A 150 5.57 -18.21 -18.91
N ALA A 151 6.50 -18.11 -17.95
CA ALA A 151 7.67 -18.98 -17.84
C ALA A 151 7.29 -20.45 -17.59
N ALA A 152 6.24 -20.70 -16.82
CA ALA A 152 5.77 -22.03 -16.47
C ALA A 152 4.80 -22.64 -17.51
N GLY A 153 4.41 -21.89 -18.54
CA GLY A 153 3.37 -22.31 -19.50
C GLY A 153 1.99 -22.48 -18.83
N TRP A 154 1.76 -21.76 -17.75
CA TRP A 154 0.59 -21.90 -16.90
C TRP A 154 -0.63 -21.19 -17.50
N ALA A 155 -1.76 -21.89 -17.57
CA ALA A 155 -3.02 -21.26 -17.93
C ALA A 155 -3.39 -20.19 -16.88
N MET A 156 -3.80 -19.02 -17.36
CA MET A 156 -4.24 -17.88 -16.56
C MET A 156 -5.72 -17.63 -16.87
N PRO A 157 -6.64 -18.04 -15.96
CA PRO A 157 -8.06 -17.79 -16.13
C PRO A 157 -8.41 -16.30 -15.86
N PRO A 158 -9.60 -15.83 -16.30
CA PRO A 158 -9.97 -14.42 -16.25
C PRO A 158 -10.00 -13.79 -14.85
N ASP A 159 -10.36 -14.58 -13.83
CA ASP A 159 -10.37 -14.16 -12.43
C ASP A 159 -8.94 -13.91 -11.90
N VAL A 160 -7.98 -14.79 -12.21
CA VAL A 160 -6.56 -14.58 -11.92
C VAL A 160 -6.05 -13.34 -12.65
N ALA A 161 -6.39 -13.19 -13.93
CA ALA A 161 -6.00 -12.00 -14.69
C ALA A 161 -6.53 -10.71 -14.04
N THR A 162 -7.75 -10.74 -13.50
CA THR A 162 -8.38 -9.62 -12.78
C THR A 162 -7.65 -9.32 -11.46
N LEU A 163 -7.30 -10.36 -10.69
CA LEU A 163 -6.55 -10.23 -9.43
C LEU A 163 -5.16 -9.62 -9.67
N LEU A 164 -4.40 -10.16 -10.63
CA LEU A 164 -3.07 -9.66 -10.96
C LEU A 164 -3.11 -8.26 -11.59
N PHE A 165 -4.11 -7.97 -12.42
CA PHE A 165 -4.29 -6.62 -12.97
C PHE A 165 -4.55 -5.60 -11.86
N SER A 166 -5.32 -5.98 -10.84
CA SER A 166 -5.61 -5.08 -9.71
C SER A 166 -4.31 -4.65 -9.02
N GLY A 167 -3.41 -5.60 -8.74
CA GLY A 167 -2.10 -5.30 -8.14
C GLY A 167 -1.21 -4.42 -9.01
N LEU A 168 -1.04 -4.81 -10.29
CA LEU A 168 -0.26 -4.05 -11.26
C LEU A 168 -0.78 -2.62 -11.41
N ALA A 169 -2.10 -2.45 -11.49
CA ALA A 169 -2.71 -1.14 -11.67
C ALA A 169 -2.64 -0.30 -10.39
N THR A 170 -2.81 -0.86 -9.20
CA THR A 170 -2.70 -0.08 -7.96
C THR A 170 -1.27 0.41 -7.71
N ASP A 171 -0.26 -0.44 -7.91
CA ASP A 171 1.13 -0.09 -7.57
C ASP A 171 1.81 0.82 -8.59
N THR A 172 1.21 0.93 -9.79
CA THR A 172 1.58 1.93 -10.80
C THR A 172 0.75 3.20 -10.71
N GLY A 173 -0.13 3.31 -9.70
CA GLY A 173 -1.01 4.46 -9.53
C GLY A 173 -2.01 4.62 -10.68
N TRP A 174 -2.45 3.50 -11.26
CA TRP A 174 -3.19 3.42 -12.52
C TRP A 174 -2.35 3.94 -13.70
N TYR A 175 -1.11 3.46 -13.80
CA TYR A 175 -0.12 3.82 -14.83
C TYR A 175 0.32 5.28 -14.85
N ARG A 176 0.15 6.01 -13.75
CA ARG A 176 0.53 7.43 -13.62
C ARG A 176 1.92 7.61 -12.99
N PHE A 177 2.40 6.62 -12.25
CA PHE A 177 3.69 6.68 -11.57
C PHE A 177 4.84 6.34 -12.51
N SER A 178 6.06 6.75 -12.14
CA SER A 178 7.25 6.60 -12.99
C SER A 178 7.71 5.14 -13.18
N ASN A 179 7.18 4.20 -12.40
CA ASN A 179 7.40 2.77 -12.55
C ASN A 179 6.55 2.13 -13.67
N ALA A 180 5.64 2.87 -14.31
CA ALA A 180 4.82 2.37 -15.42
C ALA A 180 5.59 2.37 -16.76
N ASP A 181 6.51 1.43 -16.94
CA ASP A 181 7.33 1.28 -18.13
C ASP A 181 6.69 0.40 -19.24
N ALA A 182 7.41 0.16 -20.34
CA ALA A 182 6.92 -0.66 -21.43
C ALA A 182 6.54 -2.09 -21.00
N ARG A 183 7.31 -2.69 -20.08
CA ARG A 183 7.09 -4.04 -19.56
C ARG A 183 5.80 -4.12 -18.74
N VAL A 184 5.47 -3.07 -18.00
CA VAL A 184 4.18 -2.90 -17.31
C VAL A 184 3.04 -2.87 -18.32
N PHE A 185 3.12 -2.05 -19.37
CA PHE A 185 2.05 -1.93 -20.36
C PHE A 185 1.85 -3.22 -21.15
N GLU A 186 2.91 -3.95 -21.48
CA GLU A 186 2.84 -5.27 -22.09
C GLU A 186 2.12 -6.27 -21.17
N THR A 187 2.46 -6.29 -19.87
CA THR A 187 1.81 -7.16 -18.89
C THR A 187 0.34 -6.80 -18.72
N ALA A 188 0.01 -5.51 -18.62
CA ALA A 188 -1.36 -5.01 -18.57
C ALA A 188 -2.17 -5.46 -19.81
N ALA A 189 -1.60 -5.31 -21.01
CA ALA A 189 -2.25 -5.73 -22.25
C ALA A 189 -2.54 -7.24 -22.26
N ARG A 190 -1.60 -8.08 -21.77
CA ARG A 190 -1.83 -9.52 -21.63
C ARG A 190 -2.95 -9.83 -20.65
N LEU A 191 -2.95 -9.21 -19.48
CA LEU A 191 -3.98 -9.42 -18.45
C LEU A 191 -5.38 -9.02 -18.96
N VAL A 192 -5.49 -7.91 -19.69
CA VAL A 192 -6.75 -7.49 -20.34
C VAL A 192 -7.18 -8.50 -21.40
N ALA A 193 -6.25 -9.00 -22.22
CA ALA A 193 -6.55 -10.04 -23.21
C ALA A 193 -7.02 -11.35 -22.56
N ARG A 194 -6.62 -11.63 -21.32
CA ARG A 194 -7.10 -12.78 -20.52
C ARG A 194 -8.40 -12.53 -19.77
N GLY A 195 -8.96 -11.33 -19.83
CA GLY A 195 -10.30 -11.03 -19.32
C GLY A 195 -10.34 -10.00 -18.21
N ALA A 196 -9.22 -9.43 -17.77
CA ALA A 196 -9.25 -8.29 -16.86
C ALA A 196 -10.05 -7.13 -17.50
N ARG A 197 -10.81 -6.41 -16.66
CA ARG A 197 -11.66 -5.27 -17.06
C ARG A 197 -11.20 -4.02 -16.31
N PRO A 198 -10.25 -3.24 -16.85
CA PRO A 198 -9.63 -2.13 -16.13
C PRO A 198 -10.64 -1.08 -15.66
N SER A 199 -11.62 -0.75 -16.49
CA SER A 199 -12.65 0.25 -16.15
C SER A 199 -13.51 -0.19 -14.97
N GLU A 200 -13.94 -1.46 -14.96
CA GLU A 200 -14.75 -2.01 -13.86
C GLU A 200 -13.95 -2.11 -12.56
N LEU A 201 -12.66 -2.47 -12.65
CA LEU A 201 -11.77 -2.48 -11.50
C LEU A 201 -11.57 -1.07 -10.92
N TYR A 202 -11.35 -0.07 -11.78
CA TYR A 202 -11.23 1.32 -11.36
C TYR A 202 -12.50 1.82 -10.70
N GLU A 203 -13.67 1.46 -11.25
CA GLU A 203 -14.95 1.84 -10.69
C GLU A 203 -15.13 1.30 -9.27
N ARG A 204 -14.84 0.01 -9.07
CA ARG A 204 -14.94 -0.64 -7.75
C ARG A 204 -13.97 -0.08 -6.72
N LEU A 205 -12.74 0.25 -7.13
CA LEU A 205 -11.69 0.72 -6.23
C LEU A 205 -11.77 2.22 -5.91
N TYR A 206 -12.13 3.04 -6.89
CA TYR A 206 -11.99 4.50 -6.80
C TYR A 206 -13.28 5.29 -7.07
N LEU A 207 -14.31 4.68 -7.68
CA LEU A 207 -15.58 5.36 -8.00
C LEU A 207 -16.76 4.81 -7.18
N ASN A 208 -16.49 4.29 -5.99
CA ASN A 208 -17.50 3.69 -5.10
C ASN A 208 -17.50 4.28 -3.68
N GLU A 209 -17.06 5.53 -3.55
CA GLU A 209 -17.04 6.24 -2.26
C GLU A 209 -18.45 6.64 -1.80
N PRO A 210 -18.75 6.56 -0.49
CA PRO A 210 -20.06 6.94 0.02
C PRO A 210 -20.30 8.44 -0.09
N MET A 211 -21.57 8.84 -0.27
CA MET A 211 -21.99 10.25 -0.35
C MET A 211 -21.49 11.11 0.81
N ALA A 212 -21.35 10.52 2.01
CA ALA A 212 -20.80 11.19 3.18
C ALA A 212 -19.38 11.71 2.94
N ARG A 213 -18.52 10.93 2.27
CA ARG A 213 -17.16 11.34 1.91
C ARG A 213 -17.18 12.48 0.88
N ALA A 214 -18.05 12.41 -0.11
CA ALA A 214 -18.19 13.50 -1.10
C ALA A 214 -18.63 14.82 -0.46
N ARG A 215 -19.57 14.78 0.50
CA ARG A 215 -19.98 15.96 1.29
C ARG A 215 -18.82 16.51 2.12
N LEU A 216 -18.07 15.63 2.80
CA LEU A 216 -16.91 16.03 3.57
C LEU A 216 -15.85 16.69 2.68
N LEU A 217 -15.60 16.14 1.49
CA LEU A 217 -14.68 16.75 0.53
C LEU A 217 -15.10 18.18 0.16
N GLY A 218 -16.40 18.44 -0.07
CA GLY A 218 -16.90 19.79 -0.32
C GLY A 218 -16.64 20.77 0.82
N GLU A 219 -16.84 20.34 2.07
CA GLU A 219 -16.54 21.12 3.28
C GLU A 219 -15.04 21.40 3.42
N VAL A 220 -14.21 20.38 3.19
CA VAL A 220 -12.74 20.47 3.25
C VAL A 220 -12.19 21.42 2.18
N LEU A 221 -12.68 21.32 0.94
CA LEU A 221 -12.31 22.23 -0.15
C LEU A 221 -12.78 23.66 0.11
N SER A 222 -13.86 23.85 0.86
CA SER A 222 -14.31 25.19 1.28
C SER A 222 -13.46 25.77 2.42
N SER A 223 -12.72 24.93 3.15
CA SER A 223 -11.80 25.32 4.23
C SER A 223 -10.41 25.73 3.77
N PHE A 224 -10.17 25.66 2.46
CA PHE A 224 -8.88 25.80 1.81
C PHE A 224 -8.26 27.17 2.05
N GLU A 225 -7.06 27.19 2.63
CA GLU A 225 -6.28 28.40 2.88
C GLU A 225 -4.94 28.31 2.16
N LEU A 226 -4.54 29.40 1.51
CA LEU A 226 -3.27 29.50 0.80
C LEU A 226 -2.32 30.44 1.54
N LEU A 227 -1.15 29.92 1.90
CA LEU A 227 -0.07 30.63 2.59
C LEU A 227 1.22 30.62 1.74
N ALA A 228 2.24 31.35 2.20
CA ALA A 228 3.56 31.44 1.55
C ALA A 228 3.46 31.78 0.05
N GLY A 229 2.69 32.81 -0.30
CA GLY A 229 2.47 33.23 -1.69
C GLY A 229 1.73 32.19 -2.54
N GLY A 230 0.89 31.35 -1.94
CA GLY A 230 0.14 30.30 -2.62
C GLY A 230 0.89 28.96 -2.79
N ARG A 231 2.07 28.82 -2.16
CA ARG A 231 2.89 27.60 -2.19
C ARG A 231 2.53 26.59 -1.10
N LEU A 232 1.88 27.03 -0.03
CA LEU A 232 1.35 26.15 1.02
C LEU A 232 -0.17 26.16 0.97
N ALA A 233 -0.78 24.98 0.86
CA ALA A 233 -2.21 24.82 1.10
C ALA A 233 -2.47 24.22 2.49
N VAL A 234 -3.44 24.77 3.20
CA VAL A 234 -3.89 24.29 4.50
C VAL A 234 -5.36 23.94 4.38
N ILE A 235 -5.70 22.72 4.77
CA ILE A 235 -7.07 22.25 4.88
C ILE A 235 -7.30 21.66 6.27
N ARG A 236 -8.55 21.69 6.73
CA ARG A 236 -8.94 21.20 8.06
C ARG A 236 -10.20 20.36 7.99
N VAL A 237 -10.30 19.40 8.89
CA VAL A 237 -11.50 18.60 9.14
C VAL A 237 -11.89 18.81 10.59
N THR A 238 -13.01 19.50 10.83
CA THR A 238 -13.55 19.70 12.18
C THR A 238 -14.59 18.65 12.52
N GLN A 239 -14.87 18.48 13.82
CA GLN A 239 -15.95 17.62 14.30
C GLN A 239 -17.31 18.07 13.73
N ALA A 240 -17.52 19.38 13.58
CA ALA A 240 -18.72 19.93 12.96
C ALA A 240 -18.84 19.55 11.47
N MET A 241 -17.74 19.51 10.72
CA MET A 241 -17.74 19.04 9.32
C MET A 241 -18.08 17.55 9.22
N LEU A 242 -17.52 16.73 10.11
CA LEU A 242 -17.84 15.29 10.17
C LEU A 242 -19.33 15.07 10.49
N GLN A 243 -19.87 15.81 11.46
CA GLN A 243 -21.29 15.74 11.81
C GLN A 243 -22.20 16.16 10.65
N ARG A 244 -21.93 17.29 9.98
CA ARG A 244 -22.75 17.77 8.85
C ARG A 244 -22.69 16.85 7.62
N SER A 245 -21.50 16.32 7.33
CA SER A 245 -21.31 15.42 6.18
C SER A 245 -21.84 14.01 6.44
N GLY A 246 -21.93 13.59 7.71
CA GLY A 246 -22.17 12.21 8.11
C GLY A 246 -20.95 11.30 7.91
N ALA A 247 -19.77 11.89 7.67
CA ALA A 247 -18.55 11.14 7.42
C ALA A 247 -17.89 10.71 8.73
N THR A 248 -17.14 9.61 8.67
CA THR A 248 -16.29 9.15 9.77
C THR A 248 -14.88 9.71 9.61
N ARG A 249 -14.08 9.69 10.68
CA ARG A 249 -12.66 10.08 10.62
C ARG A 249 -11.85 9.20 9.66
N ALA A 250 -12.25 7.95 9.42
CA ALA A 250 -11.61 7.08 8.44
C ALA A 250 -11.73 7.62 7.01
N MET A 251 -12.84 8.29 6.68
CA MET A 251 -13.10 8.86 5.35
C MET A 251 -12.26 10.12 5.02
N THR A 252 -11.39 10.55 5.94
CA THR A 252 -10.44 11.65 5.69
C THR A 252 -9.18 11.22 4.95
N GLU A 253 -9.01 9.92 4.73
CA GLU A 253 -7.91 9.36 3.95
C GLU A 253 -7.87 9.99 2.54
N ASP A 254 -6.64 10.27 2.09
CA ASP A 254 -6.31 10.91 0.82
C ASP A 254 -6.84 12.33 0.57
N LEU A 255 -7.64 12.92 1.45
CA LEU A 255 -8.09 14.32 1.29
C LEU A 255 -6.92 15.32 1.25
N ILE A 256 -5.79 15.01 1.90
CA ILE A 256 -4.53 15.77 1.84
C ILE A 256 -3.98 15.91 0.41
N ASN A 257 -4.41 15.05 -0.53
CA ASN A 257 -3.93 15.08 -1.90
C ASN A 257 -4.68 16.09 -2.78
N GLU A 258 -5.92 16.46 -2.43
CA GLU A 258 -6.73 17.36 -3.25
C GLU A 258 -6.09 18.75 -3.44
N PRO A 259 -5.51 19.39 -2.40
CA PRO A 259 -4.80 20.65 -2.57
C PRO A 259 -3.60 20.61 -3.50
N GLN A 260 -3.00 19.43 -3.71
CA GLN A 260 -1.89 19.28 -4.65
C GLN A 260 -2.33 19.52 -6.11
N ARG A 261 -3.62 19.55 -6.42
CA ARG A 261 -4.10 19.82 -7.78
C ARG A 261 -3.93 21.29 -8.18
N VAL A 262 -3.80 22.19 -7.21
CA VAL A 262 -3.51 23.61 -7.46
C VAL A 262 -2.05 23.76 -7.91
N GLY A 263 -1.84 24.38 -9.07
CA GLY A 263 -0.52 24.45 -9.70
C GLY A 263 0.57 25.12 -8.86
N SER A 264 0.21 26.18 -8.12
CA SER A 264 1.13 26.93 -7.25
C SER A 264 1.54 26.18 -5.98
N VAL A 265 0.71 25.24 -5.52
CA VAL A 265 0.90 24.52 -4.25
C VAL A 265 2.10 23.57 -4.36
N VAL A 266 3.04 23.71 -3.44
CA VAL A 266 4.25 22.87 -3.30
C VAL A 266 4.11 21.94 -2.09
N ALA A 267 3.51 22.40 -1.00
CA ALA A 267 3.27 21.63 0.21
C ALA A 267 1.83 21.77 0.71
N CYS A 268 1.34 20.74 1.40
CA CYS A 268 -0.02 20.68 1.94
C CYS A 268 0.00 20.28 3.41
N VAL A 269 -0.89 20.87 4.20
CA VAL A 269 -1.20 20.52 5.58
C VAL A 269 -2.67 20.14 5.67
N LEU A 270 -2.97 18.98 6.25
CA LEU A 270 -4.32 18.59 6.66
C LEU A 270 -4.32 18.36 8.16
N ALA A 271 -5.08 19.17 8.90
CA ALA A 271 -5.34 18.95 10.31
C ALA A 271 -6.73 18.34 10.51
N VAL A 272 -6.81 17.25 11.27
CA VAL A 272 -8.07 16.60 11.64
C VAL A 272 -8.28 16.79 13.13
N GLU A 273 -9.39 17.45 13.47
CA GLU A 273 -9.79 17.72 14.85
C GLU A 273 -10.00 16.38 15.58
N PRO A 274 -9.50 16.27 16.82
CA PRO A 274 -9.58 15.02 17.56
C PRO A 274 -10.98 14.76 18.11
N ALA A 275 -11.24 13.48 18.39
CA ALA A 275 -12.27 13.11 19.34
C ALA A 275 -11.82 13.49 20.77
N PRO A 276 -12.74 13.65 21.74
CA PRO A 276 -12.36 13.95 23.12
C PRO A 276 -11.32 12.97 23.67
N GLY A 277 -10.18 13.47 24.14
CA GLY A 277 -9.09 12.68 24.71
C GLY A 277 -8.10 12.10 23.69
N GLU A 278 -8.20 12.47 22.41
CA GLU A 278 -7.22 12.13 21.38
C GLU A 278 -6.38 13.34 20.94
N PRO A 279 -5.16 13.11 20.41
CA PRO A 279 -4.35 14.18 19.82
C PRO A 279 -4.87 14.62 18.45
N VAL A 280 -4.60 15.88 18.10
CA VAL A 280 -4.81 16.42 16.75
C VAL A 280 -3.94 15.64 15.77
N ARG A 281 -4.54 15.12 14.69
CA ARG A 281 -3.79 14.42 13.64
C ARG A 281 -3.48 15.38 12.51
N VAL A 282 -2.20 15.60 12.24
CA VAL A 282 -1.73 16.45 11.15
C VAL A 282 -1.02 15.60 10.10
N SER A 283 -1.47 15.70 8.85
CA SER A 283 -0.84 15.07 7.69
C SER A 283 -0.14 16.12 6.85
N LEU A 284 1.03 15.76 6.33
CA LEU A 284 1.85 16.61 5.48
C LEU A 284 2.11 15.92 4.14
N ARG A 285 2.04 16.70 3.06
CA ARG A 285 2.47 16.27 1.72
C ARG A 285 3.31 17.37 1.07
N SER A 286 4.27 16.98 0.24
CA SER A 286 4.96 17.91 -0.65
C SER A 286 5.15 17.31 -2.03
N LYS A 287 5.07 18.15 -3.07
CA LYS A 287 5.37 17.76 -4.45
C LYS A 287 6.88 17.69 -4.70
N ARG A 288 7.60 18.68 -4.17
CA ARG A 288 9.03 18.92 -4.35
C ARG A 288 9.55 19.91 -3.31
N ASP A 289 10.85 20.15 -3.32
CA ASP A 289 11.61 21.17 -2.57
C ASP A 289 11.64 21.00 -1.04
N VAL A 290 10.54 20.58 -0.41
CA VAL A 290 10.42 20.49 1.05
C VAL A 290 10.36 19.04 1.51
N ASN A 291 11.28 18.67 2.42
CA ASN A 291 11.21 17.40 3.13
C ASN A 291 10.22 17.51 4.30
N VAL A 292 9.02 16.95 4.14
CA VAL A 292 7.98 17.00 5.18
C VAL A 292 8.21 16.03 6.33
N ALA A 293 9.01 14.97 6.16
CA ALA A 293 9.40 14.08 7.26
C ALA A 293 10.26 14.81 8.28
N THR A 294 11.22 15.62 7.84
CA THR A 294 12.05 16.44 8.73
C THR A 294 11.21 17.44 9.52
N ILE A 295 10.14 17.99 8.93
CA ILE A 295 9.21 18.88 9.63
C ILE A 295 8.40 18.10 10.66
N ALA A 296 7.80 16.99 10.29
CA ALA A 296 7.02 16.14 11.20
C ALA A 296 7.85 15.67 12.40
N ALA A 297 9.12 15.30 12.19
CA ALA A 297 10.03 14.85 13.24
C ALA A 297 10.25 15.89 14.35
N ARG A 298 10.20 17.19 14.03
CA ARG A 298 10.30 18.28 15.04
C ARG A 298 9.15 18.28 16.04
N PHE A 299 8.03 17.69 15.65
CA PHE A 299 6.82 17.59 16.46
C PHE A 299 6.59 16.17 17.00
N GLY A 300 7.61 15.29 16.94
CA GLY A 300 7.49 13.89 17.37
C GLY A 300 6.77 12.98 16.38
N GLY A 301 6.56 13.44 15.14
CA GLY A 301 6.00 12.66 14.04
C GLY A 301 7.08 12.01 13.17
N GLY A 302 6.69 11.60 11.97
CA GLY A 302 7.61 10.98 11.00
C GLY A 302 6.93 10.59 9.69
N GLY A 303 7.71 9.97 8.81
CA GLY A 303 7.26 9.49 7.51
C GLY A 303 8.35 9.61 6.45
N HIS A 304 7.94 9.78 5.21
CA HIS A 304 8.80 9.94 4.05
C HIS A 304 8.96 11.40 3.66
N GLU A 305 9.99 11.69 2.86
CA GLU A 305 10.33 13.03 2.40
C GLU A 305 9.14 13.82 1.82
N ARG A 306 8.23 13.13 1.13
CA ARG A 306 7.05 13.71 0.46
C ARG A 306 5.73 13.46 1.18
N ALA A 307 5.72 12.63 2.23
CA ALA A 307 4.51 12.19 2.90
C ALA A 307 4.82 11.84 4.36
N ALA A 308 4.37 12.69 5.29
CA ALA A 308 4.62 12.50 6.72
C ALA A 308 3.37 12.87 7.54
N GLY A 309 3.41 12.56 8.83
CA GLY A 309 2.34 12.93 9.74
C GLY A 309 2.80 13.01 11.18
N VAL A 310 1.99 13.69 12.00
CA VAL A 310 2.22 13.85 13.43
C VAL A 310 0.89 13.82 14.19
N ARG A 311 0.96 13.39 15.45
CA ARG A 311 -0.13 13.50 16.42
C ARG A 311 0.33 14.47 17.50
N MET A 312 -0.39 15.58 17.68
CA MET A 312 -0.01 16.64 18.62
C MET A 312 -1.12 16.87 19.64
N GLU A 313 -0.74 16.95 20.90
CA GLU A 313 -1.64 17.41 21.97
C GLU A 313 -1.76 18.94 21.94
N GLY A 314 -2.92 19.46 22.35
CA GLY A 314 -3.17 20.89 22.48
C GLY A 314 -4.38 21.40 21.69
N PRO A 315 -4.69 22.71 21.80
CA PRO A 315 -5.81 23.31 21.09
C PRO A 315 -5.67 23.19 19.56
N PHE A 316 -6.76 22.87 18.87
CA PHE A 316 -6.75 22.55 17.44
C PHE A 316 -6.12 23.65 16.57
N GLU A 317 -6.50 24.90 16.77
CA GLU A 317 -5.97 26.04 16.00
C GLU A 317 -4.49 26.32 16.30
N GLU A 318 -4.05 26.14 17.55
CA GLU A 318 -2.64 26.32 17.92
C GLU A 318 -1.74 25.25 17.26
N VAL A 319 -2.22 24.01 17.19
CA VAL A 319 -1.50 22.93 16.48
C VAL A 319 -1.38 23.25 15.00
N ILE A 320 -2.46 23.73 14.36
CA ILE A 320 -2.43 24.14 12.94
C ILE A 320 -1.37 25.22 12.76
N GLU A 321 -1.42 26.29 13.55
CA GLU A 321 -0.49 27.43 13.46
C GLU A 321 0.98 27.00 13.63
N GLN A 322 1.28 26.16 14.62
CA GLN A 322 2.65 25.69 14.85
C GLN A 322 3.20 24.93 13.64
N VAL A 323 2.40 24.02 13.07
CA VAL A 323 2.82 23.20 11.93
C VAL A 323 2.91 24.04 10.65
N THR A 324 1.93 24.89 10.36
CA THR A 324 1.95 25.73 9.15
C THR A 324 3.13 26.70 9.18
N ASN A 325 3.45 27.30 10.33
CA ASN A 325 4.62 28.15 10.49
C ASN A 325 5.95 27.40 10.25
N ALA A 326 6.05 26.13 10.64
CA ALA A 326 7.22 25.32 10.34
C ALA A 326 7.35 25.03 8.84
N VAL A 327 6.23 24.78 8.15
CA VAL A 327 6.22 24.55 6.70
C VAL A 327 6.52 25.82 5.92
N CYS A 328 5.96 26.97 6.30
CA CYS A 328 6.27 28.27 5.67
C CYS A 328 7.78 28.56 5.72
N ARG A 329 8.42 28.42 6.89
CA ARG A 329 9.88 28.62 7.03
C ARG A 329 10.70 27.69 6.14
N ALA A 330 10.26 26.44 5.97
CA ALA A 330 10.94 25.49 5.08
C ALA A 330 10.79 25.86 3.59
N LEU A 331 9.63 26.40 3.19
CA LEU A 331 9.38 26.89 1.83
C LEU A 331 10.16 28.18 1.52
N GLU A 332 10.35 29.05 2.51
CA GLU A 332 11.15 30.27 2.38
C GLU A 332 12.65 29.94 2.22
N ALA A 333 13.18 29.05 3.06
CA ALA A 333 14.60 28.64 3.00
C ALA A 333 14.98 27.97 1.66
N THR A 334 14.02 27.32 1.00
CA THR A 334 14.24 26.72 -0.33
C THR A 334 14.14 27.74 -1.47
N ALA A 335 13.33 28.78 -1.33
CA ALA A 335 13.27 29.87 -2.31
C ALA A 335 14.60 30.65 -2.35
N THR A 336 15.16 30.98 -1.18
CA THR A 336 16.42 31.74 -1.08
C THR A 336 17.63 30.96 -1.61
N ALA A 337 17.67 29.64 -1.40
CA ALA A 337 18.72 28.78 -1.92
C ALA A 337 18.68 28.63 -3.46
N GLY A 338 17.50 28.75 -4.08
CA GLY A 338 17.34 28.69 -5.54
C GLY A 338 17.65 30.00 -6.26
N GLU A 339 17.58 31.15 -5.59
CA GLU A 339 17.95 32.47 -6.14
C GLU A 339 19.46 32.75 -6.06
N SER A 340 20.20 31.96 -5.29
CA SER A 340 21.66 32.11 -5.07
C SER A 340 22.51 31.08 -5.84
N ALA A 341 21.89 30.31 -6.74
CA ALA A 341 22.52 29.36 -7.67
C ALA A 341 22.31 29.79 -9.12
#